data_AF-A0A329I1G3-F1
#
_entry.id   AF-A0A329I1G3-F1
#
_cell.length_a   1.000
_cell.length_b   1.000
_cell.length_c   1.000
_cell.angle_alpha   90.00
_cell.angle_beta   90.00
_cell.angle_gamma   90.00
#
_symmetry.space_group_name_H-M   'P 1'
#
loop_
_entity.id
_entity.type
_entity.pdbx_description
1 polymer ?
#
loop_
_entity_poly.entity_id
_entity_poly.type
_entity_poly.pdbx_seq_one_letter_code
_entity_poly.pdbx_strand_id
1 'polypeptide(L)'
;MAVSRPPAPEPQALPVIHTAGTLPHTGIHDQSAAAVRDFGYMLDLALAWRDSRDAAALARLAHYLDAWLPGYRPSFQPIDETNLGGLILAYRLTAADLPLATAQRTRAFIETLAEGYLQQMEAHRGDARGVWSNNWQSHRIKLATLAAGALDDPALFARARAAFVAQLSVNLKPDGEVLDFGERDALHYVVYDLEPLVLAAAVARGRGEDWLHLPGRDGQTLARALDWLLPYAQGQRSHEEFRKTTVHFDVQRAEAGLPGYAGRWDPQNARNLYWSASLLDPRYASIARQLAAAPPRLLWAFAPACQG
;
A
#
# COMPACT_ATOMS: atom_id res chain seq x y z
N MET A 1 11.66 8.84 -17.56
CA MET A 1 12.39 9.04 -16.29
C MET A 1 13.49 7.99 -16.15
N ALA A 2 14.62 8.28 -15.48
CA ALA A 2 15.66 7.28 -15.22
C ALA A 2 15.15 6.19 -14.24
N VAL A 3 15.48 4.92 -14.53
CA VAL A 3 15.25 3.80 -13.60
C VAL A 3 16.16 3.98 -12.37
N SER A 4 15.68 3.65 -11.18
CA SER A 4 16.53 3.59 -9.99
C SER A 4 17.65 2.55 -10.15
N ARG A 5 18.65 2.58 -9.27
CA ARG A 5 19.65 1.50 -9.25
C ARG A 5 18.98 0.20 -8.76
N PRO A 6 19.34 -0.96 -9.31
CA PRO A 6 18.84 -2.23 -8.78
C PRO A 6 19.23 -2.37 -7.31
N PRO A 7 18.35 -2.96 -6.47
CA PRO A 7 18.57 -3.07 -5.03
C PRO A 7 19.71 -4.05 -4.66
N ALA A 8 20.06 -4.95 -5.58
CA ALA A 8 21.15 -5.91 -5.50
C ALA A 8 21.62 -6.30 -6.93
N PRO A 9 22.77 -6.98 -7.11
CA PRO A 9 23.21 -7.45 -8.43
C PRO A 9 22.22 -8.38 -9.13
N GLU A 10 21.50 -9.21 -8.37
CA GLU A 10 20.50 -10.17 -8.86
C GLU A 10 19.19 -10.05 -8.05
N PRO A 11 18.05 -10.54 -8.58
CA PRO A 11 16.79 -10.61 -7.83
C PRO A 11 16.96 -11.35 -6.51
N GLN A 12 16.40 -10.81 -5.44
CA GLN A 12 16.48 -11.34 -4.09
C GLN A 12 15.24 -12.16 -3.76
N ALA A 13 14.84 -13.05 -4.68
CA ALA A 13 13.63 -13.86 -4.55
C ALA A 13 13.68 -14.79 -3.32
N LEU A 14 12.60 -14.76 -2.53
CA LEU A 14 12.41 -15.62 -1.37
C LEU A 14 11.13 -16.46 -1.53
N PRO A 15 11.03 -17.66 -0.93
CA PRO A 15 9.79 -18.43 -0.95
C PRO A 15 8.70 -17.84 -0.06
N VAL A 16 9.08 -17.05 0.95
CA VAL A 16 8.20 -16.35 1.88
C VAL A 16 8.91 -15.09 2.37
N ILE A 17 8.15 -14.03 2.66
CA ILE A 17 8.63 -12.79 3.28
C ILE A 17 8.07 -12.73 4.70
N HIS A 18 8.89 -12.32 5.66
CA HIS A 18 8.42 -12.10 7.03
C HIS A 18 9.21 -10.99 7.75
N THR A 19 8.51 -9.90 8.05
CA THR A 19 8.97 -8.70 8.78
C THR A 19 8.00 -8.27 9.87
N ALA A 20 6.73 -8.63 9.73
CA ALA A 20 5.71 -8.19 10.63
C ALA A 20 5.82 -8.86 11.99
N GLY A 21 5.78 -8.06 13.06
CA GLY A 21 5.93 -8.58 14.42
C GLY A 21 7.36 -9.03 14.75
N THR A 22 8.35 -8.74 13.90
CA THR A 22 9.75 -9.10 14.13
C THR A 22 10.64 -7.87 14.23
N LEU A 23 11.70 -7.98 15.03
CA LEU A 23 12.75 -6.96 15.14
C LEU A 23 13.88 -7.23 14.12
N PRO A 24 14.67 -6.21 13.78
CA PRO A 24 15.92 -6.40 13.03
C PRO A 24 16.77 -7.53 13.59
N HIS A 25 17.46 -8.26 12.72
CA HIS A 25 18.31 -9.40 13.07
C HIS A 25 17.60 -10.62 13.70
N THR A 26 16.27 -10.69 13.62
CA THR A 26 15.51 -11.87 14.07
C THR A 26 14.93 -12.65 12.88
N GLY A 27 15.07 -13.98 12.92
CA GLY A 27 14.59 -14.87 11.84
C GLY A 27 15.09 -14.43 10.45
N ILE A 28 14.15 -14.25 9.52
CA ILE A 28 14.42 -13.79 8.15
C ILE A 28 14.12 -12.29 7.94
N HIS A 29 14.01 -11.48 9.01
CA HIS A 29 13.60 -10.07 8.92
C HIS A 29 14.47 -9.29 7.93
N ASP A 30 15.80 -9.33 8.10
CA ASP A 30 16.69 -8.48 7.29
C ASP A 30 16.74 -8.93 5.82
N GLN A 31 16.65 -10.24 5.58
CA GLN A 31 16.56 -10.80 4.23
C GLN A 31 15.25 -10.37 3.57
N SER A 32 14.13 -10.43 4.31
CA SER A 32 12.82 -10.00 3.86
C SER A 32 12.78 -8.50 3.56
N ALA A 33 13.31 -7.68 4.47
CA ALA A 33 13.42 -6.22 4.31
C ALA A 33 14.32 -5.82 3.13
N ALA A 34 15.33 -6.65 2.81
CA ALA A 34 16.15 -6.46 1.62
C ALA A 34 15.41 -6.86 0.34
N ALA A 35 14.71 -7.99 0.36
CA ALA A 35 14.04 -8.58 -0.77
C ALA A 35 12.83 -7.77 -1.25
N VAL A 36 12.03 -7.19 -0.34
CA VAL A 36 10.84 -6.41 -0.71
C VAL A 36 11.14 -5.19 -1.59
N ARG A 37 12.40 -4.72 -1.62
CA ARG A 37 12.82 -3.62 -2.50
C ARG A 37 12.75 -3.98 -3.98
N ASP A 38 12.80 -5.28 -4.31
CA ASP A 38 12.64 -5.75 -5.68
C ASP A 38 11.30 -5.31 -6.28
N PHE A 39 10.21 -5.30 -5.51
CA PHE A 39 8.89 -4.94 -6.02
C PHE A 39 8.77 -3.45 -6.39
N GLY A 40 9.44 -2.57 -5.63
CA GLY A 40 9.56 -1.15 -6.00
C GLY A 40 10.39 -0.98 -7.27
N TYR A 41 11.46 -1.76 -7.41
CA TYR A 41 12.30 -1.76 -8.61
C TYR A 41 11.58 -2.29 -9.85
N MET A 42 10.75 -3.33 -9.71
CA MET A 42 9.87 -3.83 -10.79
C MET A 42 8.97 -2.70 -11.33
N LEU A 43 8.39 -1.89 -10.45
CA LEU A 43 7.59 -0.74 -10.87
C LEU A 43 8.43 0.33 -11.61
N ASP A 44 9.64 0.62 -11.14
CA ASP A 44 10.55 1.54 -11.83
C ASP A 44 10.88 1.07 -13.26
N LEU A 45 11.10 -0.23 -13.45
CA LEU A 45 11.34 -0.84 -14.77
C LEU A 45 10.10 -0.72 -15.67
N ALA A 46 8.92 -1.03 -15.14
CA ALA A 46 7.66 -0.90 -15.86
C ALA A 46 7.38 0.55 -16.31
N LEU A 47 7.66 1.53 -15.45
CA LEU A 47 7.51 2.95 -15.79
C LEU A 47 8.50 3.39 -16.88
N ALA A 48 9.74 2.91 -16.86
CA ALA A 48 10.70 3.20 -17.93
C ALA A 48 10.29 2.60 -19.28
N TRP A 49 9.78 1.37 -19.28
CA TRP A 49 9.18 0.79 -20.48
C TRP A 49 8.01 1.63 -21.00
N ARG A 50 7.06 1.99 -20.13
CA ARG A 50 5.89 2.78 -20.51
C ARG A 50 6.27 4.14 -21.12
N ASP A 51 7.19 4.86 -20.48
CA ASP A 51 7.49 6.26 -20.83
C ASP A 51 8.50 6.39 -21.97
N SER A 52 9.33 5.37 -22.22
CA SER A 52 10.44 5.48 -23.18
C SER A 52 10.66 4.25 -24.07
N ARG A 53 9.82 3.21 -23.94
CA ARG A 53 9.96 1.92 -24.63
C ARG A 53 11.35 1.30 -24.45
N ASP A 54 11.94 1.46 -23.26
CA ASP A 54 13.22 0.86 -22.90
C ASP A 54 13.10 -0.67 -22.83
N ALA A 55 13.50 -1.34 -23.91
CA ALA A 55 13.45 -2.80 -24.02
C ALA A 55 14.35 -3.51 -23.00
N ALA A 56 15.44 -2.89 -22.56
CA ALA A 56 16.29 -3.46 -21.52
C ALA A 56 15.60 -3.43 -20.16
N ALA A 57 14.82 -2.38 -19.87
CA ALA A 57 14.00 -2.32 -18.67
C ALA A 57 12.91 -3.40 -18.68
N LEU A 58 12.22 -3.61 -19.81
CA LEU A 58 11.20 -4.66 -19.95
C LEU A 58 11.79 -6.07 -19.79
N ALA A 59 12.92 -6.35 -20.44
CA ALA A 59 13.62 -7.64 -20.31
C ALA A 59 14.05 -7.90 -18.86
N ARG A 60 14.53 -6.86 -18.16
CA ARG A 60 14.90 -6.96 -16.74
C ARG A 60 13.69 -7.16 -15.84
N LEU A 61 12.55 -6.52 -16.13
CA LEU A 61 11.31 -6.77 -15.41
C LEU A 61 10.90 -8.24 -15.52
N ALA A 62 10.97 -8.81 -16.73
CA ALA A 62 10.67 -10.22 -16.95
C ALA A 62 11.60 -11.14 -16.13
N HIS A 63 12.91 -10.85 -16.07
CA HIS A 63 13.86 -11.59 -15.23
C HIS A 63 13.48 -11.57 -13.74
N TYR A 64 13.11 -10.40 -13.21
CA TYR A 64 12.68 -10.28 -11.82
C TYR A 64 11.38 -11.05 -11.55
N LEU A 65 10.38 -10.96 -12.43
CA LEU A 65 9.13 -11.73 -12.30
C LEU A 65 9.40 -13.24 -12.34
N ASP A 66 10.21 -13.70 -13.29
CA ASP A 66 10.53 -15.12 -13.45
C ASP A 66 11.41 -15.69 -12.32
N ALA A 67 12.17 -14.84 -11.62
CA ALA A 67 12.90 -15.24 -10.42
C ALA A 67 11.96 -15.43 -9.20
N TRP A 68 10.98 -14.53 -9.02
CA TRP A 68 10.11 -14.54 -7.85
C TRP A 68 8.96 -15.56 -7.93
N LEU A 69 8.26 -15.59 -9.06
CA LEU A 69 6.96 -16.27 -9.17
C LEU A 69 7.00 -17.80 -9.00
N PRO A 70 8.05 -18.53 -9.44
CA PRO A 70 8.08 -20.00 -9.27
C PRO A 70 8.20 -20.43 -7.80
N GLY A 71 8.82 -19.61 -6.94
CA GLY A 71 9.15 -19.97 -5.56
C GLY A 71 8.27 -19.32 -4.50
N TYR A 72 7.74 -18.12 -4.75
CA TYR A 72 7.00 -17.36 -3.76
C TYR A 72 5.63 -17.97 -3.46
N ARG A 73 5.32 -18.14 -2.17
CA ARG A 73 4.03 -18.64 -1.68
C ARG A 73 3.33 -17.53 -0.90
N PRO A 74 2.16 -17.03 -1.35
CA PRO A 74 1.42 -16.04 -0.58
C PRO A 74 1.14 -16.53 0.84
N SER A 75 1.58 -15.78 1.83
CA SER A 75 1.27 -16.02 3.25
C SER A 75 -0.06 -15.38 3.65
N PHE A 76 -0.57 -14.47 2.82
CA PHE A 76 -1.74 -13.62 3.09
C PHE A 76 -1.57 -12.77 4.36
N GLN A 77 -0.31 -12.50 4.68
CA GLN A 77 0.10 -11.60 5.74
C GLN A 77 0.28 -10.21 5.09
N PRO A 78 -0.68 -9.28 5.28
CA PRO A 78 -0.74 -8.06 4.47
C PRO A 78 0.41 -7.08 4.73
N ILE A 79 1.08 -7.17 5.88
CA ILE A 79 2.22 -6.31 6.22
C ILE A 79 3.48 -6.80 5.50
N ASP A 80 3.71 -8.11 5.48
CA ASP A 80 4.80 -8.74 4.76
C ASP A 80 4.62 -8.56 3.24
N GLU A 81 3.38 -8.61 2.77
CA GLU A 81 3.04 -8.62 1.35
C GLU A 81 2.67 -7.26 0.79
N THR A 82 2.63 -6.21 1.62
CA THR A 82 2.19 -4.87 1.23
C THR A 82 2.94 -4.31 0.02
N ASN A 83 4.22 -4.69 -0.13
CA ASN A 83 5.10 -4.26 -1.22
C ASN A 83 4.83 -4.97 -2.55
N LEU A 84 4.10 -6.09 -2.56
CA LEU A 84 3.64 -6.74 -3.80
C LEU A 84 2.80 -5.81 -4.69
N GLY A 85 2.26 -4.71 -4.13
CA GLY A 85 1.65 -3.64 -4.91
C GLY A 85 2.53 -3.11 -6.04
N GLY A 86 3.86 -3.07 -5.86
CA GLY A 86 4.80 -2.70 -6.92
C GLY A 86 4.82 -3.69 -8.09
N LEU A 87 4.81 -5.00 -7.80
CA LEU A 87 4.70 -6.07 -8.79
C LEU A 87 3.35 -6.01 -9.53
N ILE A 88 2.25 -5.85 -8.80
CA ILE A 88 0.89 -5.78 -9.38
C ILE A 88 0.78 -4.60 -10.35
N LEU A 89 1.28 -3.43 -9.96
CA LEU A 89 1.28 -2.24 -10.82
C LEU A 89 2.24 -2.40 -12.00
N ALA A 90 3.40 -3.02 -11.81
CA ALA A 90 4.32 -3.32 -12.90
C ALA A 90 3.63 -4.18 -13.96
N TYR A 91 2.97 -5.28 -13.55
CA TYR A 91 2.18 -6.13 -14.44
C TYR A 91 1.09 -5.33 -15.17
N ARG A 92 0.29 -4.54 -14.45
CA ARG A 92 -0.76 -3.71 -15.08
C ARG A 92 -0.23 -2.84 -16.22
N LEU A 93 0.97 -2.26 -16.05
CA LEU A 93 1.58 -1.37 -17.03
C LEU A 93 2.20 -2.10 -18.23
N THR A 94 2.58 -3.37 -18.08
CA THR A 94 3.40 -4.09 -19.09
C THR A 94 2.80 -5.42 -19.54
N ALA A 95 1.60 -5.80 -19.10
CA ALA A 95 1.01 -7.12 -19.34
C ALA A 95 0.99 -7.51 -20.83
N ALA A 96 0.71 -6.55 -21.72
CA ALA A 96 0.64 -6.78 -23.16
C ALA A 96 2.02 -6.93 -23.84
N ASP A 97 3.09 -6.45 -23.20
CA ASP A 97 4.44 -6.38 -23.78
C ASP A 97 5.40 -7.44 -23.19
N LEU A 98 5.07 -8.02 -22.02
CA LEU A 98 5.87 -9.07 -21.39
C LEU A 98 5.93 -10.35 -22.25
N PRO A 99 6.98 -11.18 -22.11
CA PRO A 99 7.00 -12.52 -22.67
C PRO A 99 5.76 -13.31 -22.22
N LEU A 100 5.08 -13.98 -23.16
CA LEU A 100 3.76 -14.59 -22.93
C LEU A 100 3.73 -15.50 -21.68
N ALA A 101 4.76 -16.34 -21.49
CA ALA A 101 4.84 -17.24 -20.34
C ALA A 101 4.97 -16.48 -19.01
N THR A 102 5.78 -15.42 -18.98
CA THR A 102 5.96 -14.54 -17.81
C THR A 102 4.65 -13.79 -17.50
N ALA A 103 3.99 -13.25 -18.52
CA ALA A 103 2.69 -12.57 -18.37
C ALA A 103 1.63 -13.51 -17.78
N GLN A 104 1.50 -14.73 -18.31
CA GLN A 104 0.54 -15.73 -17.84
C GLN A 104 0.81 -16.16 -16.39
N ARG A 105 2.08 -16.43 -16.04
CA ARG A 105 2.46 -16.74 -14.64
C ARG A 105 2.15 -15.59 -13.70
N THR A 106 2.45 -14.37 -14.12
CA THR A 106 2.20 -13.17 -13.29
C THR A 106 0.70 -12.96 -13.09
N ARG A 107 -0.11 -13.12 -14.14
CA ARG A 107 -1.58 -13.07 -14.06
C ARG A 107 -2.13 -14.07 -13.05
N ALA A 108 -1.74 -15.34 -13.17
CA ALA A 108 -2.21 -16.41 -12.28
C ALA A 108 -1.80 -16.18 -10.81
N PHE A 109 -0.61 -15.62 -10.59
CA PHE A 109 -0.16 -15.22 -9.26
C PHE A 109 -1.03 -14.09 -8.67
N ILE A 110 -1.30 -13.05 -9.45
CA ILE A 110 -2.14 -11.92 -9.02
C ILE A 110 -3.58 -12.38 -8.73
N GLU A 111 -4.11 -13.30 -9.53
CA GLU A 111 -5.42 -13.95 -9.28
C GLU A 111 -5.43 -14.70 -7.95
N THR A 112 -4.41 -15.53 -7.71
CA THR A 112 -4.26 -16.27 -6.45
C THR A 112 -4.21 -15.34 -5.25
N LEU A 113 -3.47 -14.24 -5.37
CA LEU A 113 -3.35 -13.22 -4.33
C LEU A 113 -4.69 -12.53 -4.06
N ALA A 114 -5.39 -12.09 -5.12
CA ALA A 114 -6.69 -11.42 -5.01
C ALA A 114 -7.73 -12.32 -4.35
N GLU A 115 -7.89 -13.54 -4.87
CA GLU A 115 -8.86 -14.50 -4.36
C GLU A 115 -8.58 -14.86 -2.91
N GLY A 116 -7.34 -15.18 -2.56
CA GLY A 116 -7.01 -15.56 -1.18
C GLY A 116 -7.23 -14.42 -0.17
N TYR A 117 -6.87 -13.18 -0.51
CA TYR A 117 -7.20 -12.04 0.36
C TYR A 117 -8.69 -11.81 0.50
N LEU A 118 -9.44 -11.81 -0.61
CA LEU A 118 -10.88 -11.58 -0.58
C LEU A 118 -11.61 -12.68 0.22
N GLN A 119 -11.25 -13.95 0.01
CA GLN A 119 -11.81 -15.08 0.76
C GLN A 119 -11.56 -14.96 2.26
N GLN A 120 -10.33 -14.59 2.67
CA GLN A 120 -10.04 -14.37 4.09
C GLN A 120 -10.83 -13.20 4.68
N MET A 121 -10.93 -12.08 3.97
CA MET A 121 -11.72 -10.93 4.43
C MET A 121 -13.22 -11.26 4.52
N GLU A 122 -13.74 -12.06 3.59
CA GLU A 122 -15.13 -12.53 3.59
C GLU A 122 -15.42 -13.47 4.76
N ALA A 123 -14.49 -14.38 5.07
CA ALA A 123 -14.59 -15.29 6.21
C ALA A 123 -14.57 -14.57 7.56
N HIS A 124 -13.98 -13.37 7.62
CA HIS A 124 -13.90 -12.52 8.83
C HIS A 124 -14.80 -11.28 8.73
N ARG A 125 -15.80 -11.30 7.85
CA ARG A 125 -16.73 -10.18 7.67
C ARG A 125 -17.45 -9.87 8.99
N GLY A 126 -17.30 -8.64 9.47
CA GLY A 126 -17.90 -8.18 10.72
C GLY A 126 -17.04 -8.42 11.96
N ASP A 127 -15.86 -9.02 11.84
CA ASP A 127 -14.89 -9.04 12.94
C ASP A 127 -14.29 -7.63 13.10
N ALA A 128 -14.77 -6.92 14.12
CA ALA A 128 -14.32 -5.57 14.43
C ALA A 128 -13.07 -5.55 15.32
N ARG A 129 -12.39 -6.68 15.54
CA ARG A 129 -11.26 -6.78 16.49
C ARG A 129 -9.93 -7.01 15.78
N GLY A 130 -8.89 -6.36 16.31
CA GLY A 130 -7.50 -6.62 15.94
C GLY A 130 -7.22 -6.42 14.46
N VAL A 131 -6.52 -7.38 13.85
CA VAL A 131 -5.99 -7.27 12.48
C VAL A 131 -7.05 -7.26 11.37
N TRP A 132 -8.34 -7.44 11.71
CA TRP A 132 -9.45 -7.41 10.76
C TRP A 132 -10.18 -6.07 10.71
N SER A 133 -9.83 -5.13 11.59
CA SER A 133 -10.41 -3.78 11.63
C SER A 133 -9.39 -2.64 11.61
N ASN A 134 -8.11 -2.91 11.89
CA ASN A 134 -7.04 -1.91 11.86
C ASN A 134 -6.31 -1.86 10.49
N ASN A 135 -5.17 -1.17 10.40
CA ASN A 135 -4.36 -1.00 9.19
C ASN A 135 -4.06 -2.30 8.42
N TRP A 136 -4.00 -3.47 9.09
CA TRP A 136 -3.79 -4.75 8.40
C TRP A 136 -4.90 -5.01 7.39
N GLN A 137 -6.14 -4.75 7.77
CA GLN A 137 -7.28 -4.90 6.87
C GLN A 137 -7.25 -3.85 5.75
N SER A 138 -6.86 -2.62 6.06
CA SER A 138 -6.61 -1.58 5.05
C SER A 138 -5.60 -2.04 3.99
N HIS A 139 -4.50 -2.69 4.40
CA HIS A 139 -3.51 -3.27 3.49
C HIS A 139 -4.02 -4.45 2.66
N ARG A 140 -4.86 -5.34 3.22
CA ARG A 140 -5.53 -6.41 2.45
C ARG A 140 -6.40 -5.83 1.34
N ILE A 141 -7.20 -4.81 1.68
CA ILE A 141 -8.09 -4.13 0.73
C ILE A 141 -7.28 -3.48 -0.39
N LYS A 142 -6.16 -2.82 -0.08
CA LYS A 142 -5.23 -2.29 -1.09
C LYS A 142 -4.78 -3.37 -2.06
N LEU A 143 -4.23 -4.47 -1.56
CA LEU A 143 -3.68 -5.54 -2.40
C LEU A 143 -4.77 -6.17 -3.29
N ALA A 144 -5.94 -6.48 -2.73
CA ALA A 144 -7.08 -7.01 -3.48
C ALA A 144 -7.58 -6.03 -4.56
N THR A 145 -7.65 -4.73 -4.24
CA THR A 145 -8.12 -3.69 -5.17
C THR A 145 -7.12 -3.46 -6.30
N LEU A 146 -5.82 -3.38 -5.99
CA LEU A 146 -4.76 -3.29 -6.99
C LEU A 146 -4.80 -4.50 -7.93
N ALA A 147 -4.94 -5.71 -7.37
CA ALA A 147 -5.01 -6.93 -8.14
C ALA A 147 -6.24 -6.97 -9.07
N ALA A 148 -7.43 -6.67 -8.55
CA ALA A 148 -8.65 -6.57 -9.34
C ALA A 148 -8.52 -5.54 -10.48
N GLY A 149 -7.92 -4.38 -10.20
CA GLY A 149 -7.65 -3.35 -11.20
C GLY A 149 -6.61 -3.75 -12.26
N ALA A 150 -5.59 -4.51 -11.88
CA ALA A 150 -4.57 -5.02 -12.81
C ALA A 150 -5.08 -6.15 -13.70
N LEU A 151 -6.05 -6.93 -13.23
CA LEU A 151 -6.71 -8.01 -13.98
C LEU A 151 -7.90 -7.53 -14.82
N ASP A 152 -8.33 -6.28 -14.60
CA ASP A 152 -9.59 -5.73 -15.11
C ASP A 152 -10.81 -6.61 -14.81
N ASP A 153 -10.84 -7.19 -13.59
CA ASP A 153 -11.89 -8.12 -13.18
C ASP A 153 -12.99 -7.38 -12.37
N PRO A 154 -14.22 -7.22 -12.93
CA PRO A 154 -15.29 -6.51 -12.25
C PRO A 154 -15.84 -7.26 -11.03
N ALA A 155 -15.75 -8.59 -10.99
CA ALA A 155 -16.25 -9.38 -9.87
C ALA A 155 -15.31 -9.25 -8.66
N LEU A 156 -13.99 -9.37 -8.88
CA LEU A 156 -12.99 -9.09 -7.84
C LEU A 156 -13.09 -7.65 -7.35
N PHE A 157 -13.28 -6.70 -8.26
CA PHE A 157 -13.40 -5.28 -7.90
C PHE A 157 -14.63 -5.00 -7.03
N ALA A 158 -15.79 -5.59 -7.34
CA ALA A 158 -17.00 -5.46 -6.53
C ALA A 158 -16.83 -6.05 -5.12
N ARG A 159 -16.13 -7.18 -4.99
CA ARG A 159 -15.81 -7.78 -3.68
C ARG A 159 -14.86 -6.89 -2.88
N ALA A 160 -13.83 -6.33 -3.52
CA ALA A 160 -12.91 -5.39 -2.89
C ALA A 160 -13.62 -4.10 -2.43
N ARG A 161 -14.58 -3.59 -3.22
CA ARG A 161 -15.45 -2.47 -2.85
C ARG A 161 -16.26 -2.75 -1.59
N ALA A 162 -16.87 -3.93 -1.52
CA ALA A 162 -17.64 -4.34 -0.34
C ALA A 162 -16.75 -4.41 0.91
N ALA A 163 -15.52 -4.94 0.78
CA ALA A 163 -14.54 -4.97 1.86
C ALA A 163 -14.10 -3.55 2.28
N PHE A 164 -13.89 -2.64 1.32
CA PHE A 164 -13.56 -1.23 1.58
C PHE A 164 -14.64 -0.54 2.42
N VAL A 165 -15.92 -0.64 2.02
CA VAL A 165 -17.04 -0.05 2.78
C VAL A 165 -17.19 -0.68 4.17
N ALA A 166 -17.01 -1.99 4.28
CA ALA A 166 -17.02 -2.68 5.57
C ALA A 166 -15.90 -2.16 6.48
N GLN A 167 -14.69 -1.96 5.95
CA GLN A 167 -13.56 -1.40 6.70
C GLN A 167 -13.87 0.01 7.19
N LEU A 168 -14.38 0.91 6.35
CA LEU A 168 -14.76 2.26 6.81
C LEU A 168 -15.75 2.24 7.98
N SER A 169 -16.61 1.22 8.03
CA SER A 169 -17.64 1.10 9.07
C SER A 169 -17.10 0.67 10.43
N VAL A 170 -15.94 0.00 10.48
CA VAL A 170 -15.35 -0.54 11.73
C VAL A 170 -14.06 0.17 12.11
N ASN A 171 -13.31 0.66 11.14
CA ASN A 171 -12.00 1.28 11.32
C ASN A 171 -12.08 2.76 11.72
N LEU A 172 -13.14 3.45 11.30
CA LEU A 172 -13.28 4.88 11.50
C LEU A 172 -14.33 5.20 12.56
N LYS A 173 -13.98 6.13 13.45
CA LYS A 173 -14.95 6.83 14.28
C LYS A 173 -15.74 7.84 13.42
N PRO A 174 -16.94 8.29 13.87
CA PRO A 174 -17.75 9.25 13.11
C PRO A 174 -17.05 10.57 12.75
N ASP A 175 -16.07 10.99 13.57
CA ASP A 175 -15.25 12.20 13.39
C ASP A 175 -14.04 12.00 12.44
N GLY A 176 -13.79 10.77 12.00
CA GLY A 176 -12.69 10.42 11.09
C GLY A 176 -11.45 9.84 11.76
N GLU A 177 -11.37 9.80 13.09
CA GLU A 177 -10.24 9.15 13.76
C GLU A 177 -10.22 7.65 13.46
N VAL A 178 -9.06 7.11 13.08
CA VAL A 178 -8.87 5.66 12.85
C VAL A 178 -8.66 4.92 14.17
N LEU A 179 -9.05 3.64 14.24
CA LEU A 179 -8.86 2.79 15.42
C LEU A 179 -7.41 2.74 15.90
N ASP A 180 -6.46 2.64 14.95
CA ASP A 180 -5.03 2.53 15.25
C ASP A 180 -4.51 3.70 16.11
N PHE A 181 -5.03 4.92 15.93
CA PHE A 181 -4.63 6.05 16.76
C PHE A 181 -5.04 5.85 18.22
N GLY A 182 -6.26 5.37 18.44
CA GLY A 182 -6.77 5.09 19.79
C GLY A 182 -6.01 3.97 20.51
N GLU A 183 -5.52 2.97 19.78
CA GLU A 183 -4.79 1.82 20.35
C GLU A 183 -3.31 2.13 20.60
N ARG A 184 -2.69 2.89 19.68
CA ARG A 184 -1.23 3.05 19.62
C ARG A 184 -0.76 4.44 20.01
N ASP A 185 -1.66 5.42 20.09
CA ASP A 185 -1.32 6.82 20.37
C ASP A 185 -0.26 7.35 19.38
N ALA A 186 -0.46 7.08 18.08
CA ALA A 186 0.56 7.28 17.05
C ALA A 186 -0.04 7.74 15.72
N LEU A 187 0.30 8.94 15.25
CA LEU A 187 -0.07 9.42 13.91
C LEU A 187 0.68 8.67 12.82
N HIS A 188 1.83 8.05 13.14
CA HIS A 188 2.47 7.09 12.24
C HIS A 188 1.47 6.04 11.74
N TYR A 189 0.69 5.47 12.65
CA TYR A 189 -0.28 4.45 12.32
C TYR A 189 -1.58 4.99 11.71
N VAL A 190 -1.89 6.27 11.89
CA VAL A 190 -2.94 6.95 11.11
C VAL A 190 -2.55 6.98 9.63
N VAL A 191 -1.32 7.38 9.33
CA VAL A 191 -0.82 7.36 7.94
C VAL A 191 -0.77 5.94 7.39
N TYR A 192 -0.26 4.99 8.18
CA TYR A 192 -0.11 3.60 7.78
C TYR A 192 -1.46 2.91 7.52
N ASP A 193 -2.53 3.30 8.22
CA ASP A 193 -3.90 2.85 7.95
C ASP A 193 -4.49 3.49 6.69
N LEU A 194 -4.40 4.82 6.56
CA LEU A 194 -5.10 5.55 5.51
C LEU A 194 -4.45 5.43 4.13
N GLU A 195 -3.12 5.32 4.04
CA GLU A 195 -2.41 5.24 2.76
C GLU A 195 -2.87 4.08 1.87
N PRO A 196 -3.00 2.83 2.36
CA PRO A 196 -3.54 1.75 1.55
C PRO A 196 -4.98 1.98 1.10
N LEU A 197 -5.84 2.60 1.91
CA LEU A 197 -7.22 2.93 1.53
C LEU A 197 -7.28 4.01 0.44
N VAL A 198 -6.43 5.04 0.53
CA VAL A 198 -6.31 6.08 -0.51
C VAL A 198 -5.83 5.49 -1.83
N LEU A 199 -4.88 4.55 -1.80
CA LEU A 199 -4.44 3.86 -3.01
C LEU A 199 -5.55 2.98 -3.62
N ALA A 200 -6.33 2.28 -2.79
CA ALA A 200 -7.50 1.55 -3.27
C ALA A 200 -8.52 2.50 -3.94
N ALA A 201 -8.80 3.64 -3.31
CA ALA A 201 -9.68 4.67 -3.88
C ALA A 201 -9.13 5.28 -5.18
N ALA A 202 -7.80 5.37 -5.35
CA ALA A 202 -7.18 5.86 -6.59
C ALA A 202 -7.40 4.89 -7.77
N VAL A 203 -7.34 3.58 -7.51
CA VAL A 203 -7.74 2.56 -8.51
C VAL A 203 -9.21 2.74 -8.88
N ALA A 204 -10.08 2.93 -7.89
CA ALA A 204 -11.52 3.10 -8.10
C ALA A 204 -11.86 4.38 -8.90
N ARG A 205 -11.15 5.49 -8.65
CA ARG A 205 -11.30 6.73 -9.43
C ARG A 205 -11.02 6.50 -10.91
N GLY A 206 -10.00 5.69 -11.24
CA GLY A 206 -9.69 5.29 -12.62
C GLY A 206 -10.80 4.48 -13.30
N ARG A 207 -11.77 3.95 -12.54
CA ARG A 207 -12.96 3.24 -13.01
C ARG A 207 -14.25 4.08 -12.88
N GLY A 208 -14.12 5.37 -12.59
CA GLY A 208 -15.26 6.29 -12.45
C GLY A 208 -15.99 6.23 -11.11
N GLU A 209 -15.47 5.51 -10.11
CA GLU A 209 -16.06 5.45 -8.77
C GLU A 209 -15.43 6.44 -7.79
N ASP A 210 -16.24 6.98 -6.87
CA ASP A 210 -15.79 7.95 -5.85
C ASP A 210 -15.69 7.33 -4.46
N TRP A 211 -14.67 6.49 -4.25
CA TRP A 211 -14.46 5.81 -2.96
C TRP A 211 -14.03 6.75 -1.83
N LEU A 212 -13.56 7.95 -2.16
CA LEU A 212 -13.22 8.97 -1.17
C LEU A 212 -14.44 9.37 -0.31
N HIS A 213 -15.63 9.38 -0.93
CA HIS A 213 -16.88 9.80 -0.31
C HIS A 213 -17.89 8.66 -0.08
N LEU A 214 -17.50 7.41 -0.31
CA LEU A 214 -18.36 6.28 0.02
C LEU A 214 -18.60 6.22 1.54
N PRO A 215 -19.87 6.17 1.99
CA PRO A 215 -20.17 6.11 3.41
C PRO A 215 -20.02 4.69 3.95
N GLY A 216 -19.39 4.59 5.13
CA GLY A 216 -19.57 3.47 6.04
C GLY A 216 -20.95 3.50 6.72
N ARG A 217 -21.19 2.54 7.61
CA ARG A 217 -22.49 2.34 8.30
C ARG A 217 -23.04 3.60 8.98
N ASP A 218 -22.17 4.38 9.62
CA ASP A 218 -22.55 5.56 10.41
C ASP A 218 -22.13 6.87 9.71
N GLY A 219 -21.95 6.82 8.39
CA GLY A 219 -21.57 7.98 7.57
C GLY A 219 -20.09 8.33 7.62
N GLN A 220 -19.23 7.42 8.12
CA GLN A 220 -17.78 7.57 8.03
C GLN A 220 -17.35 7.60 6.56
N THR A 221 -16.34 8.42 6.24
CA THR A 221 -15.76 8.44 4.89
C THR A 221 -14.25 8.56 4.99
N LEU A 222 -13.57 8.09 3.95
CA LEU A 222 -12.12 8.28 3.83
C LEU A 222 -11.76 9.78 3.81
N ALA A 223 -12.59 10.62 3.21
CA ALA A 223 -12.44 12.08 3.25
C ALA A 223 -12.38 12.63 4.68
N ARG A 224 -13.30 12.21 5.56
CA ARG A 224 -13.32 12.65 6.97
C ARG A 224 -12.06 12.24 7.71
N ALA A 225 -11.54 11.04 7.45
CA ALA A 225 -10.32 10.57 8.09
C ALA A 225 -9.07 11.36 7.64
N LEU A 226 -8.98 11.70 6.36
CA LEU A 226 -7.93 12.57 5.84
C LEU A 226 -8.01 13.99 6.41
N ASP A 227 -9.22 14.51 6.58
CA ASP A 227 -9.47 15.83 7.19
C ASP A 227 -9.14 15.84 8.69
N TRP A 228 -9.39 14.73 9.39
CA TRP A 228 -9.02 14.58 10.80
C TRP A 228 -7.51 14.70 11.03
N LEU A 229 -6.70 14.11 10.14
CA LEU A 229 -5.23 14.17 10.19
C LEU A 229 -4.67 15.55 9.77
N LEU A 230 -5.43 16.30 8.97
CA LEU A 230 -4.94 17.49 8.26
C LEU A 230 -4.32 18.57 9.17
N PRO A 231 -4.88 18.92 10.35
CA PRO A 231 -4.26 19.91 11.23
C PRO A 231 -2.88 19.50 11.73
N TYR A 232 -2.61 18.20 11.91
CA TYR A 232 -1.28 17.73 12.28
C TYR A 232 -0.32 17.84 11.10
N ALA A 233 -0.74 17.40 9.90
CA ALA A 233 0.08 17.48 8.70
C ALA A 233 0.42 18.93 8.32
N GLN A 234 -0.47 19.87 8.59
CA GLN A 234 -0.26 21.31 8.41
C GLN A 234 0.64 21.94 9.49
N GLY A 235 1.00 21.20 10.55
CA GLY A 235 1.75 21.70 11.69
C GLY A 235 0.94 22.59 12.63
N GLN A 236 -0.39 22.64 12.49
CA GLN A 236 -1.29 23.37 13.38
C GLN A 236 -1.51 22.64 14.71
N ARG A 237 -1.33 21.31 14.70
CA ARG A 237 -1.29 20.46 15.89
C ARG A 237 0.00 19.65 15.90
N SER A 238 0.51 19.36 17.10
CA SER A 238 1.62 18.43 17.31
C SER A 238 1.15 17.21 18.09
N HIS A 239 1.85 16.09 17.91
CA HIS A 239 1.61 14.86 18.64
C HIS A 239 2.94 14.25 19.09
N GLU A 240 2.97 13.70 20.30
CA GLU A 240 4.10 12.91 20.81
C GLU A 240 3.76 11.43 20.63
N GLU A 241 4.48 10.76 19.73
CA GLU A 241 4.18 9.40 19.30
C GLU A 241 4.38 8.38 20.44
N PHE A 242 3.47 7.39 20.49
CA PHE A 242 3.51 6.20 21.35
C PHE A 242 3.49 6.46 22.86
N ARG A 243 3.24 7.68 23.32
CA ARG A 243 3.24 8.04 24.75
C ARG A 243 2.27 7.21 25.59
N LYS A 244 1.15 6.80 25.00
CA LYS A 244 0.10 6.01 25.63
C LYS A 244 -0.21 4.73 24.83
N THR A 245 0.75 4.22 24.05
CA THR A 245 0.52 2.98 23.30
C THR A 245 0.16 1.84 24.25
N THR A 246 -0.85 1.06 23.87
CA THR A 246 -1.23 -0.18 24.58
C THR A 246 -0.69 -1.43 23.88
N VAL A 247 -0.06 -1.26 22.71
CA VAL A 247 0.44 -2.36 21.89
C VAL A 247 1.84 -2.77 22.33
N HIS A 248 1.96 -3.98 22.87
CA HIS A 248 3.22 -4.49 23.42
C HIS A 248 4.39 -4.47 22.43
N PHE A 249 4.14 -4.79 21.16
CA PHE A 249 5.20 -4.80 20.14
C PHE A 249 5.71 -3.39 19.79
N ASP A 250 4.93 -2.33 20.01
CA ASP A 250 5.39 -0.95 19.83
C ASP A 250 6.36 -0.56 20.95
N VAL A 251 6.08 -1.01 22.18
CA VAL A 251 6.97 -0.85 23.34
C VAL A 251 8.29 -1.57 23.08
N GLN A 252 8.26 -2.82 22.62
CA GLN A 252 9.47 -3.57 22.27
C GLN A 252 10.30 -2.88 21.19
N ARG A 253 9.66 -2.26 20.19
CA ARG A 253 10.36 -1.51 19.14
C ARG A 253 11.02 -0.24 19.69
N ALA A 254 10.35 0.47 20.60
CA ALA A 254 10.94 1.61 21.30
C ALA A 254 12.13 1.21 22.18
N GLU A 255 12.01 0.12 22.95
CA GLU A 255 13.08 -0.42 23.82
C GLU A 255 14.30 -0.88 23.01
N ALA A 256 14.07 -1.46 21.82
CA ALA A 256 15.13 -1.82 20.88
C ALA A 256 15.73 -0.60 20.14
N GLY A 257 15.26 0.62 20.42
CA GLY A 257 15.79 1.86 19.84
C GLY A 257 15.45 2.05 18.36
N LEU A 258 14.38 1.43 17.85
CA LEU A 258 13.99 1.62 16.46
C LEU A 258 13.54 3.07 16.23
N PRO A 259 13.97 3.69 15.12
CA PRO A 259 13.58 5.06 14.80
C PRO A 259 12.07 5.13 14.56
N GLY A 260 11.46 6.23 15.02
CA GLY A 260 10.04 6.51 14.80
C GLY A 260 9.08 5.89 15.80
N TYR A 261 9.55 5.24 16.88
CA TYR A 261 8.70 4.69 17.95
C TYR A 261 8.67 5.55 19.23
N ALA A 262 9.11 6.81 19.14
CA ALA A 262 9.05 7.80 20.22
C ALA A 262 9.24 9.22 19.66
N GLY A 263 8.89 10.21 20.49
CA GLY A 263 9.13 11.63 20.23
C GLY A 263 8.06 12.27 19.36
N ARG A 264 8.29 13.54 19.00
CA ARG A 264 7.31 14.31 18.24
C ARG A 264 7.14 13.78 16.82
N TRP A 265 5.90 13.61 16.39
CA TRP A 265 5.58 13.22 15.02
C TRP A 265 6.10 14.24 14.01
N ASP A 266 6.70 13.74 12.93
CA ASP A 266 7.13 14.56 11.79
C ASP A 266 6.02 14.57 10.71
N PRO A 267 5.42 15.75 10.40
CA PRO A 267 4.43 15.88 9.34
C PRO A 267 4.89 15.36 7.97
N GLN A 268 6.20 15.35 7.70
CA GLN A 268 6.77 14.82 6.47
C GLN A 268 6.42 13.35 6.23
N ASN A 269 6.10 12.61 7.29
CA ASN A 269 5.66 11.21 7.19
C ASN A 269 4.34 11.06 6.44
N ALA A 270 3.49 12.10 6.37
CA ALA A 270 2.22 12.06 5.62
C ALA A 270 2.34 12.47 4.14
N ARG A 271 3.57 12.72 3.63
CA ARG A 271 3.77 13.22 2.26
C ARG A 271 3.18 12.31 1.19
N ASN A 272 3.37 10.99 1.32
CA ASN A 272 2.89 10.03 0.34
C ASN A 272 1.36 9.95 0.35
N LEU A 273 0.78 9.90 1.54
CA LEU A 273 -0.66 9.92 1.76
C LEU A 273 -1.32 11.12 1.08
N TYR A 274 -0.87 12.34 1.37
CA TYR A 274 -1.52 13.54 0.81
C TYR A 274 -1.26 13.74 -0.69
N TRP A 275 -0.09 13.34 -1.21
CA TRP A 275 0.09 13.26 -2.66
C TRP A 275 -0.89 12.27 -3.30
N SER A 276 -1.11 11.12 -2.67
CA SER A 276 -2.07 10.12 -3.17
C SER A 276 -3.51 10.65 -3.09
N ALA A 277 -3.86 11.31 -1.99
CA ALA A 277 -5.17 11.93 -1.81
C ALA A 277 -5.44 13.05 -2.81
N SER A 278 -4.40 13.77 -3.26
CA SER A 278 -4.54 14.81 -4.28
C SER A 278 -4.98 14.29 -5.66
N LEU A 279 -4.84 12.99 -5.93
CA LEU A 279 -5.41 12.34 -7.12
C LEU A 279 -6.93 12.17 -7.02
N LEU A 280 -7.47 12.15 -5.80
CA LEU A 280 -8.87 11.91 -5.52
C LEU A 280 -9.66 13.22 -5.37
N ASP A 281 -9.02 14.24 -4.79
CA ASP A 281 -9.61 15.55 -4.54
C ASP A 281 -8.52 16.65 -4.55
N PRO A 282 -8.65 17.67 -5.42
CA PRO A 282 -7.64 18.72 -5.58
C PRO A 282 -7.41 19.56 -4.31
N ARG A 283 -8.31 19.54 -3.32
CA ARG A 283 -8.12 20.29 -2.06
C ARG A 283 -6.88 19.85 -1.28
N TYR A 284 -6.44 18.60 -1.44
CA TYR A 284 -5.23 18.08 -0.79
C TYR A 284 -3.93 18.48 -1.50
N ALA A 285 -3.99 19.07 -2.70
CA ALA A 285 -2.80 19.37 -3.49
C ALA A 285 -1.88 20.41 -2.84
N SER A 286 -2.43 21.34 -2.05
CA SER A 286 -1.64 22.36 -1.35
C SER A 286 -0.78 21.73 -0.25
N ILE A 287 -1.39 20.92 0.62
CA ILE A 287 -0.66 20.23 1.69
C ILE A 287 0.33 19.20 1.13
N ALA A 288 -0.03 18.48 0.06
CA ALA A 288 0.88 17.55 -0.59
C ALA A 288 2.19 18.24 -1.05
N ARG A 289 2.07 19.39 -1.72
CA ARG A 289 3.21 20.20 -2.19
C ARG A 289 4.01 20.84 -1.05
N GLN A 290 3.34 21.22 0.04
CA GLN A 290 4.01 21.71 1.24
C GLN A 290 4.87 20.61 1.89
N LEU A 291 4.36 19.37 1.95
CA LEU A 291 5.09 18.24 2.51
C LEU A 291 6.23 17.81 1.58
N ALA A 292 5.97 17.57 0.30
CA ALA A 292 7.01 17.20 -0.65
C ALA A 292 6.84 17.87 -2.01
N ALA A 293 7.93 18.34 -2.61
CA ALA A 293 7.90 19.06 -3.89
C ALA A 293 7.39 18.21 -5.08
N ALA A 294 7.53 16.89 -5.02
CA ALA A 294 7.15 15.96 -6.08
C ALA A 294 6.35 14.76 -5.53
N PRO A 295 5.43 14.20 -6.32
CA PRO A 295 4.68 13.00 -5.94
C PRO A 295 5.59 11.79 -5.78
N PRO A 296 5.27 10.85 -4.87
CA PRO A 296 6.02 9.62 -4.74
C PRO A 296 5.93 8.78 -6.01
N ARG A 297 6.97 7.97 -6.24
CA ARG A 297 7.14 7.21 -7.48
C ARG A 297 5.95 6.32 -7.82
N LEU A 298 5.33 5.71 -6.82
CA LEU A 298 4.16 4.86 -6.97
C LEU A 298 3.02 5.54 -7.76
N LEU A 299 2.81 6.84 -7.55
CA LEU A 299 1.69 7.56 -8.17
C LEU A 299 1.84 7.73 -9.68
N TRP A 300 3.07 7.62 -10.21
CA TRP A 300 3.29 7.65 -11.64
C TRP A 300 2.62 6.48 -12.36
N ALA A 301 2.30 5.39 -11.66
CA ALA A 301 1.53 4.28 -12.21
C ALA A 301 0.05 4.65 -12.53
N PHE A 302 -0.45 5.75 -11.97
CA PHE A 302 -1.81 6.26 -12.20
C PHE A 302 -1.84 7.49 -13.11
N ALA A 303 -0.68 8.07 -13.42
CA ALA A 303 -0.56 9.15 -14.38
C ALA A 303 -0.63 8.63 -15.83
N PRO A 304 -1.12 9.45 -16.79
CA PRO A 304 -0.92 9.18 -18.22
C PRO A 304 0.57 8.99 -18.54
N ALA A 305 0.86 8.26 -19.63
CA ALA A 305 2.23 8.17 -20.14
C ALA A 305 2.74 9.58 -20.49
N CYS A 306 4.01 9.86 -20.20
CA CYS A 306 4.63 11.09 -20.67
C CYS A 306 4.61 11.08 -22.20
N GLN A 307 3.94 12.07 -22.82
CA GLN A 307 4.09 12.29 -24.25
C GLN A 307 5.50 12.87 -24.47
N GLY A 308 6.32 12.14 -25.21
CA GLY A 308 7.65 12.58 -25.64
C GLY A 308 7.57 13.64 -26.74
#